data_AF-X1ETK4-F1
#
_entry.id   AF-X1ETK4-F1
#
_cell.length_a   1.000
_cell.length_b   1.000
_cell.length_c   1.000
_cell.angle_alpha   90.00
_cell.angle_beta   90.00
_cell.angle_gamma   90.00
#
_symmetry.space_group_name_H-M   'P 1'
#
loop_
_entity.id
_entity.type
_entity.pdbx_description
1 polymer ?
#
loop_
_entity_poly.entity_id
_entity_poly.type
_entity_poly.pdbx_seq_one_letter_code
_entity_poly.pdbx_strand_id
1 'polypeptide(L)'
;YHEEVMAYEVKERDGSHLGILYMDFHPRPGKRGGAWSTSIRRAHVRDGKQVTPVHLIVMNFTRPTGDKPALISFDETLTFFHEFGHALHSMLTKCEYLTVSGTAVATDFV
;
A
#
# COMPACT_ATOMS: atom_id res chain seq x y z
N TYR A 1 8.59 -1.44 -11.05
CA TYR A 1 7.23 -0.90 -11.29
C TYR A 1 6.53 -1.56 -12.49
N HIS A 2 6.98 -2.75 -12.92
CA HIS A 2 6.26 -3.82 -13.61
C HIS A 2 4.80 -3.60 -14.09
N GLU A 3 4.49 -4.07 -15.30
CA GLU A 3 3.19 -3.92 -15.98
C GLU A 3 1.98 -4.49 -15.21
N GLU A 4 2.22 -5.48 -14.34
CA GLU A 4 1.17 -6.12 -13.53
C GLU A 4 0.86 -5.39 -12.23
N VAL A 5 1.59 -4.31 -11.92
CA VAL A 5 1.30 -3.50 -10.74
C VAL A 5 0.08 -2.63 -11.06
N MET A 6 -0.94 -2.74 -10.23
CA MET A 6 -2.15 -1.94 -10.36
C MET A 6 -2.00 -0.65 -9.54
N ALA A 7 -2.42 0.46 -10.13
CA ALA A 7 -2.48 1.76 -9.47
C ALA A 7 -3.93 2.14 -9.22
N TYR A 8 -4.24 2.52 -7.98
CA TYR A 8 -5.55 2.98 -7.57
C TYR A 8 -5.45 4.42 -7.08
N GLU A 9 -6.36 5.26 -7.57
CA GLU A 9 -6.63 6.54 -6.93
C GLU A 9 -7.57 6.30 -5.74
N VAL A 10 -7.13 6.69 -4.54
CA VAL A 10 -7.93 6.58 -3.31
C VAL A 10 -8.62 7.91 -3.09
N LYS A 11 -9.93 7.88 -2.86
CA LYS A 11 -10.76 9.07 -2.61
C LYS A 11 -11.57 8.92 -1.33
N GLU A 12 -11.85 10.06 -0.70
CA GLU A 12 -12.90 10.18 0.31
C GLU A 12 -14.28 9.97 -0.32
N ARG A 13 -15.28 9.79 0.54
CA ARG A 13 -16.68 9.65 0.12
C ARG A 13 -17.20 10.84 -0.69
N ASP A 14 -16.70 12.04 -0.43
CA ASP A 14 -17.05 13.27 -1.15
C ASP A 14 -16.29 13.44 -2.49
N GLY A 15 -15.42 12.49 -2.83
CA GLY A 15 -14.60 12.51 -4.03
C GLY A 15 -13.24 13.19 -3.88
N SER A 16 -12.91 13.72 -2.70
CA SER A 16 -11.61 14.34 -2.42
C SER A 16 -10.48 13.33 -2.56
N HIS A 17 -9.38 13.75 -3.20
CA HIS A 17 -8.21 12.90 -3.40
C HIS A 17 -7.46 12.65 -2.08
N LEU A 18 -7.28 11.37 -1.71
CA LEU A 18 -6.51 10.96 -0.53
C LEU A 18 -5.09 10.54 -0.88
N GLY A 19 -4.86 9.89 -2.02
CA GLY A 19 -3.54 9.41 -2.39
C GLY A 19 -3.58 8.37 -3.51
N ILE A 20 -2.41 7.80 -3.79
CA ILE A 20 -2.25 6.73 -4.78
C ILE A 20 -1.78 5.45 -4.09
N LEU A 21 -2.49 4.35 -4.31
CA LEU A 21 -2.14 3.03 -3.81
C LEU A 21 -1.72 2.13 -4.97
N TYR A 22 -0.49 1.62 -4.91
CA TYR A 22 -0.01 0.58 -5.79
C TYR A 22 -0.18 -0.79 -5.13
N MET A 23 -0.59 -1.78 -5.91
CA MET A 23 -0.69 -3.18 -5.48
C MET A 23 0.10 -4.07 -6.43
N ASP A 24 1.10 -4.77 -5.90
CA ASP A 24 1.99 -5.69 -6.63
C ASP A 24 1.82 -7.12 -6.12
N PHE A 25 0.87 -7.86 -6.70
CA PHE A 25 0.39 -9.11 -6.10
C PHE A 25 1.23 -10.35 -6.41
N HIS A 26 1.84 -10.44 -7.60
CA HIS A 26 2.32 -11.72 -8.10
C HIS A 26 3.85 -11.88 -8.00
N PRO A 27 4.35 -13.12 -7.79
CA PRO A 27 5.78 -13.39 -7.78
C PRO A 27 6.37 -13.28 -9.20
N ARG A 28 7.65 -12.93 -9.26
CA ARG A 28 8.44 -12.88 -10.49
C ARG A 28 9.95 -12.93 -10.19
N PRO A 29 10.80 -13.35 -11.14
CA PRO A 29 12.25 -13.30 -10.97
C PRO A 29 12.74 -11.91 -10.53
N GLY A 30 13.62 -11.87 -9.52
CA GLY A 30 14.15 -10.64 -8.95
C GLY A 30 13.23 -9.90 -7.98
N LYS A 31 11.97 -10.32 -7.79
CA LYS A 31 11.10 -9.81 -6.72
C LYS A 31 11.36 -10.59 -5.43
N ARG A 32 11.58 -9.85 -4.32
CA ARG A 32 11.73 -10.44 -2.98
C ARG A 32 10.44 -11.19 -2.58
N GLY A 33 10.60 -12.36 -1.96
CA GLY A 33 9.49 -13.13 -1.39
C GLY A 33 8.92 -12.49 -0.11
N GLY A 34 7.74 -12.96 0.32
CA GLY A 34 7.01 -12.45 1.47
C GLY A 34 5.95 -11.40 1.13
N ALA A 35 5.47 -10.69 2.14
CA ALA A 35 4.53 -9.58 2.01
C ALA A 35 5.07 -8.37 2.78
N TRP A 36 4.83 -7.16 2.27
CA TRP A 36 5.16 -5.92 2.98
C TRP A 36 4.41 -4.72 2.38
N SER A 37 4.30 -3.67 3.19
CA SER A 37 3.69 -2.40 2.84
C SER A 37 4.71 -1.27 3.01
N THR A 38 4.82 -0.37 2.03
CA THR A 38 5.84 0.69 2.06
C THR A 38 5.35 1.99 1.44
N SER A 39 5.76 3.12 2.02
CA SER A 39 5.46 4.45 1.49
C SER A 39 6.53 4.87 0.48
N ILE A 40 6.10 5.13 -0.76
CA ILE A 40 6.92 5.76 -1.80
C ILE A 40 7.00 7.28 -1.54
N ARG A 41 5.87 7.88 -1.12
CA ARG A 41 5.78 9.26 -0.66
C ARG A 41 4.89 9.30 0.57
N ARG A 42 5.35 9.96 1.63
CA ARG A 42 4.57 10.15 2.86
C ARG A 42 3.78 11.45 2.80
N ALA A 43 2.63 11.48 3.47
CA ALA A 43 1.83 12.67 3.63
C ALA A 43 2.63 13.76 4.37
N HIS A 44 2.60 15.01 3.93
CA HIS A 44 3.23 16.12 4.66
C HIS A 44 2.69 17.45 4.16
N VAL A 45 2.99 18.54 4.84
CA VAL A 45 2.72 19.88 4.33
C VAL A 45 3.98 20.43 3.66
N ARG A 46 3.81 21.00 2.47
CA ARG A 46 4.86 21.71 1.74
C ARG A 46 4.26 23.00 1.18
N ASP A 47 4.91 24.13 1.45
CA ASP A 47 4.47 25.45 0.98
C ASP A 47 3.00 25.76 1.35
N GLY A 48 2.59 25.36 2.56
CA GLY A 48 1.23 25.53 3.08
C GLY A 48 0.17 24.61 2.46
N LYS A 49 0.58 23.64 1.62
CA LYS A 49 -0.33 22.69 0.94
C LYS A 49 -0.08 21.27 1.40
N GLN A 50 -1.16 20.50 1.57
CA GLN A 50 -1.07 19.07 1.85
C GLN A 50 -0.56 18.33 0.62
N VAL A 51 0.50 17.54 0.81
CA VAL A 51 0.99 16.56 -0.14
C VAL A 51 0.40 15.21 0.22
N THR A 52 -0.31 14.59 -0.72
CA THR A 52 -0.94 13.27 -0.50
C THR A 52 0.07 12.12 -0.62
N PRO A 53 -0.11 11.04 0.16
CA PRO A 53 0.77 9.88 0.13
C PRO A 53 0.70 9.09 -1.18
N VAL A 54 1.78 8.36 -1.45
CA VAL A 54 1.87 7.31 -2.47
C VAL A 54 2.40 6.07 -1.77
N HIS A 55 1.63 4.99 -1.78
CA HIS A 55 1.94 3.79 -1.01
C HIS A 55 1.91 2.54 -1.89
N LEU A 56 2.65 1.51 -1.51
CA LEU A 56 2.79 0.26 -2.24
C LEU A 56 2.58 -0.90 -1.28
N ILE A 57 1.65 -1.78 -1.64
CA ILE A 57 1.48 -3.10 -1.03
C ILE A 57 2.13 -4.12 -1.96
N VAL A 58 2.99 -4.96 -1.41
CA VAL A 58 3.62 -6.07 -2.13
C VAL A 58 3.18 -7.39 -1.52
N MET A 59 2.71 -8.29 -2.38
CA MET A 59 2.37 -9.68 -2.07
C MET A 59 3.10 -10.62 -3.03
N ASN A 60 2.97 -11.92 -2.80
CA ASN A 60 3.48 -12.95 -3.70
C ASN A 60 2.44 -14.06 -3.90
N PHE A 61 1.18 -13.69 -4.18
CA PHE A 61 0.10 -14.63 -4.45
C PHE A 61 0.31 -15.37 -5.76
N THR A 62 0.06 -16.67 -5.72
CA THR A 62 0.16 -17.55 -6.89
C THR A 62 -0.69 -17.03 -8.04
N ARG A 63 -0.15 -17.03 -9.26
CA ARG A 63 -0.83 -16.55 -10.46
C ARG A 63 -2.00 -17.47 -10.82
N PRO A 64 -3.06 -16.93 -11.47
CA PRO A 64 -4.01 -17.78 -12.17
C PRO A 64 -3.26 -18.60 -13.24
N THR A 65 -3.76 -19.81 -13.53
CA THR A 65 -3.13 -20.70 -14.53
C THR A 65 -4.19 -21.27 -15.46
N GLY A 66 -4.12 -20.93 -16.75
CA GLY A 66 -5.16 -21.28 -17.72
C GLY A 66 -6.52 -20.75 -17.25
N ASP A 67 -7.50 -21.64 -17.16
CA ASP A 67 -8.86 -21.30 -16.73
C ASP A 67 -9.04 -21.31 -15.20
N LYS A 68 -7.95 -21.53 -14.43
CA LYS A 68 -8.01 -21.56 -12.96
C LYS A 68 -7.69 -20.17 -12.40
N PRO A 69 -8.61 -19.55 -11.62
CA PRO A 69 -8.33 -18.28 -10.97
C PRO A 69 -7.24 -18.43 -9.91
N ALA A 70 -6.61 -17.31 -9.55
CA ALA A 70 -5.77 -17.25 -8.36
C ALA A 70 -6.66 -17.40 -7.11
N LEU A 71 -6.57 -18.53 -6.44
CA LEU A 71 -7.20 -18.74 -5.14
C LEU A 71 -6.20 -18.35 -4.06
N ILE A 72 -6.66 -17.57 -3.10
CA ILE A 72 -5.89 -17.18 -1.93
C ILE A 72 -6.30 -18.03 -0.73
N SER A 73 -5.31 -18.48 0.03
CA SER A 73 -5.53 -19.12 1.32
C SER A 73 -6.04 -18.12 2.36
N PHE A 74 -6.53 -18.65 3.48
CA PHE A 74 -6.94 -17.81 4.60
C PHE A 74 -5.78 -17.00 5.18
N ASP A 75 -4.60 -17.61 5.31
CA ASP A 75 -3.40 -16.94 5.83
C ASP A 75 -2.90 -15.84 4.89
N GLU A 76 -2.97 -16.07 3.57
CA GLU A 76 -2.69 -15.02 2.57
C GLU A 76 -3.69 -13.88 2.64
N THR A 77 -4.96 -14.19 2.92
CA THR A 77 -6.00 -13.17 3.13
C THR A 77 -5.71 -12.34 4.38
N LEU A 78 -5.41 -12.97 5.52
CA LEU A 78 -5.03 -12.26 6.74
C LEU A 78 -3.79 -11.38 6.53
N THR A 79 -2.78 -11.92 5.84
CA THR A 79 -1.57 -11.18 5.47
C THR A 79 -1.90 -9.98 4.60
N PHE A 80 -2.79 -10.13 3.61
CA PHE A 80 -3.21 -9.01 2.77
C PHE A 80 -3.85 -7.91 3.59
N PHE A 81 -4.79 -8.26 4.48
CA PHE A 81 -5.47 -7.30 5.34
C PHE A 81 -4.51 -6.60 6.31
N HIS A 82 -3.49 -7.31 6.82
CA HIS A 82 -2.43 -6.70 7.63
C HIS A 82 -1.68 -5.61 6.85
N GLU A 83 -1.15 -5.92 5.67
CA GLU A 83 -0.39 -4.94 4.86
C GLU A 83 -1.28 -3.81 4.31
N PHE A 84 -2.56 -4.11 4.06
CA PHE A 84 -3.54 -3.10 3.70
C PHE A 84 -3.83 -2.15 4.86
N GLY A 85 -3.79 -2.63 6.11
CA GLY A 85 -3.85 -1.78 7.30
C GLY A 85 -2.75 -0.72 7.32
N HIS A 86 -1.50 -1.10 7.03
CA HIS A 86 -0.38 -0.14 6.89
C HIS A 86 -0.62 0.87 5.77
N ALA A 87 -1.22 0.43 4.65
CA ALA A 87 -1.58 1.34 3.57
C ALA A 87 -2.65 2.34 4.02
N LEU A 88 -3.68 1.91 4.74
CA LEU A 88 -4.70 2.80 5.30
C LEU A 88 -4.10 3.79 6.31
N HIS A 89 -3.19 3.34 7.16
CA HIS A 89 -2.47 4.20 8.10
C HIS A 89 -1.77 5.35 7.35
N SER A 90 -1.10 5.04 6.23
CA SER A 90 -0.50 6.05 5.35
C SER A 90 -1.54 6.95 4.69
N MET A 91 -2.58 6.39 4.07
CA MET A 91 -3.60 7.13 3.32
C MET A 91 -4.38 8.13 4.16
N LEU A 92 -4.68 7.78 5.42
CA LEU A 92 -5.49 8.59 6.32
C LEU A 92 -4.64 9.56 7.17
N THR A 93 -3.31 9.51 7.05
CA THR A 93 -2.42 10.40 7.79
C THR A 93 -2.64 11.86 7.38
N LYS A 94 -2.91 12.71 8.38
CA LYS A 94 -2.87 14.17 8.28
C LYS A 94 -1.74 14.67 9.18
N CYS A 95 -0.56 14.86 8.59
CA CYS A 95 0.63 15.27 9.30
C CYS A 95 1.31 16.43 8.58
N GLU A 96 1.85 17.37 9.35
CA GLU A 96 2.62 18.49 8.84
C GLU A 96 4.05 18.07 8.49
N TYR A 97 4.71 17.34 9.39
CA TYR A 97 6.13 17.02 9.30
C TYR A 97 6.36 15.63 8.72
N LEU A 98 7.17 15.58 7.66
CA LEU A 98 7.51 14.33 6.96
C LEU A 98 8.12 13.26 7.89
N THR A 99 8.90 13.68 8.90
CA THR A 99 9.64 12.79 9.80
C THR A 99 8.74 11.92 10.67
N VAL A 100 7.53 12.39 11.01
CA VAL A 100 6.57 11.72 11.90
C VAL A 100 5.27 11.33 11.17
N SER A 101 5.33 11.27 9.85
CA SER A 101 4.19 10.97 8.99
C SER A 101 4.08 9.47 8.64
N GLY A 102 2.85 9.00 8.50
CA GLY A 102 2.52 7.63 8.11
C GLY A 102 2.84 6.69 9.24
N THR A 103 3.44 5.55 8.90
CA THR A 103 3.84 4.50 9.85
C THR A 103 5.10 4.85 10.65
N ALA A 104 5.51 6.13 10.70
CA ALA A 104 6.64 6.61 11.50
C ALA A 104 6.23 6.82 12.97
N VAL A 105 5.80 5.72 13.60
CA VAL A 105 5.35 5.64 14.99
C VAL A 105 6.27 4.72 15.80
N ALA A 106 5.99 4.53 17.09
CA ALA A 106 6.75 3.60 17.93
C ALA A 106 6.68 2.17 17.36
N THR A 107 7.79 1.43 17.45
CA THR A 107 7.92 0.11 16.80
C THR A 107 7.04 -0.98 17.41
N ASP A 108 6.56 -0.78 18.63
CA ASP A 108 5.62 -1.66 19.34
C ASP A 108 4.15 -1.28 19.11
N PHE A 109 3.90 -0.23 18.31
CA PHE A 109 2.57 0.27 17.96
C PHE A 109 2.25 0.17 16.47
N VAL A 110 3.29 0.03 15.61
CA VAL A 110 3.13 -0.07 14.16
C VAL A 110 2.61 -1.43 13.71
#